data_AF-A0A969MPW0-F1
#
_entry.id   AF-A0A969MPW0-F1
#
_cell.length_a   1.000
_cell.length_b   1.000
_cell.length_c   1.000
_cell.angle_alpha   90.00
_cell.angle_beta   90.00
_cell.angle_gamma   90.00
#
_symmetry.space_group_name_H-M   'P 1'
#
loop_
_entity.id
_entity.type
_entity.pdbx_description
1 polymer ?
#
loop_
_entity_poly.entity_id
_entity_poly.type
_entity_poly.pdbx_seq_one_letter_code
_entity_poly.pdbx_strand_id
1 'polypeptide(L)'
;MAQIKILKIDATLGIHQEHDSAADDLTFNSYTAGAGPVMSPTGIDMNNTDVSDIQDAVFNDPTTGTINQTAGNLVIDNIMAKERNNSMTTAGAILFPLVTNVGGELDSFKVPHIAGAPSATPSFSTDAGYLVFDDTNNNLYIWDGAAWDNLNEVESANNIDNTYIAEVGIAARDVVYISSADNVSPAQANAEATGRVIGFATAAALAAANVPVRSEGILDGFAGLTAGSRYFLSAATAGLITTTPPSGASNVVFQVGMAKSATALHLQLQHLGRRAA
;
A
#
# COMPACT_ATOMS: atom_id res chain seq x y z
N MET A 1 -61.96 17.35 39.37
CA MET A 1 -61.51 17.45 37.97
C MET A 1 -62.76 17.37 37.11
N ALA A 2 -63.00 18.36 36.24
CA ALA A 2 -64.11 18.27 35.31
C ALA A 2 -63.75 17.24 34.24
N GLN A 3 -64.60 16.22 34.05
CA GLN A 3 -64.43 15.27 32.96
C GLN A 3 -65.03 15.89 31.70
N ILE A 4 -64.19 16.13 30.68
CA ILE A 4 -64.67 16.51 29.36
C ILE A 4 -64.93 15.20 28.61
N LYS A 5 -66.18 14.98 28.21
CA LYS A 5 -66.57 13.85 27.37
C LYS A 5 -66.70 14.33 25.93
N ILE A 6 -65.93 13.73 25.02
CA ILE A 6 -66.05 13.98 23.59
C ILE A 6 -67.07 12.99 23.04
N LEU A 7 -68.08 13.52 22.34
CA LEU A 7 -69.17 12.74 21.75
C LEU A 7 -69.12 12.95 20.24
N LYS A 8 -69.37 11.87 19.48
CA LYS A 8 -69.62 11.96 18.03
C LYS A 8 -71.08 12.33 17.80
N ILE A 9 -71.38 12.85 16.61
CA ILE A 9 -72.76 12.98 16.16
C ILE A 9 -73.08 11.73 15.34
N ASP A 10 -74.10 10.97 15.76
CA ASP A 10 -74.61 9.85 14.98
C ASP A 10 -75.11 10.37 13.63
N ALA A 11 -74.53 9.90 12.53
CA ALA A 11 -74.85 10.38 11.19
C ALA A 11 -76.28 10.05 10.72
N THR A 12 -76.93 9.07 11.36
CA THR A 12 -78.28 8.59 11.05
C THR A 12 -79.33 9.29 11.91
N LEU A 13 -79.03 9.46 13.21
CA LEU A 13 -79.98 9.95 14.20
C LEU A 13 -79.75 11.43 14.58
N GLY A 14 -78.60 12.01 14.26
CA GLY A 14 -78.25 13.40 14.57
C GLY A 14 -78.08 13.68 16.07
N ILE A 15 -78.02 12.64 16.90
CA ILE A 15 -77.85 12.73 18.35
C ILE A 15 -76.39 12.52 18.74
N HIS A 16 -76.02 13.04 19.91
CA HIS A 16 -74.69 12.78 20.46
C HIS A 16 -74.58 11.32 20.89
N GLN A 17 -73.51 10.65 20.48
CA GLN A 17 -73.18 9.27 20.82
C GLN A 17 -71.74 9.19 21.31
N GLU A 18 -71.44 8.18 22.11
CA GLU A 18 -70.06 7.90 22.51
C GLU A 18 -69.27 7.33 21.32
N HIS A 19 -67.96 7.58 21.31
CA HIS A 19 -67.07 6.85 20.40
C HIS A 19 -67.04 5.39 20.87
N ASP A 20 -67.65 4.49 20.10
CA ASP A 20 -67.96 3.11 20.48
C ASP A 20 -67.45 2.08 19.48
N SER A 21 -66.76 2.51 18.42
CA SER A 21 -66.15 1.63 17.43
C SER A 21 -64.67 1.94 17.21
N ALA A 22 -63.93 0.95 16.72
CA ALA A 22 -62.53 1.11 16.31
C ALA A 22 -62.35 2.01 15.07
N ALA A 23 -63.44 2.43 14.42
CA ALA A 23 -63.43 3.36 13.28
C ALA A 23 -63.71 4.81 13.68
N ASP A 24 -64.00 5.07 14.96
CA ASP A 24 -64.24 6.42 15.45
C ASP A 24 -62.91 7.14 15.73
N ASP A 25 -62.20 7.51 14.67
CA ASP A 25 -60.92 8.23 14.77
C ASP A 25 -61.12 9.67 15.28
N LEU A 26 -60.29 10.07 16.24
CA LEU A 26 -60.23 11.44 16.73
C LEU A 26 -58.97 12.12 16.20
N THR A 27 -59.12 12.87 15.13
CA THR A 27 -58.02 13.63 14.53
C THR A 27 -57.87 14.99 15.22
N PHE A 28 -56.76 15.16 15.96
CA PHE A 28 -56.38 16.46 16.48
C PHE A 28 -55.44 17.17 15.50
N ASN A 29 -55.77 18.41 15.12
CA ASN A 29 -54.87 19.21 14.27
C ASN A 29 -53.58 19.61 15.00
N SER A 30 -53.66 19.76 16.32
CA SER A 30 -52.52 19.93 17.22
C SER A 30 -52.93 19.55 18.64
N TYR A 31 -51.99 19.06 19.43
CA TYR A 31 -52.16 18.88 20.87
C TYR A 31 -50.97 19.51 21.58
N THR A 32 -51.26 20.34 22.57
CA THR A 32 -50.26 21.05 23.37
C THR A 32 -50.54 20.75 24.84
N ALA A 33 -49.66 19.97 25.47
CA ALA A 33 -49.71 19.75 26.91
C ALA A 33 -49.03 20.91 27.66
N GLY A 34 -49.67 22.07 27.71
CA GLY A 34 -49.10 23.26 28.35
C GLY A 34 -47.81 23.75 27.67
N ALA A 35 -46.70 23.85 28.39
CA ALA A 35 -45.39 24.19 27.81
C ALA A 35 -44.60 22.97 27.30
N GLY A 36 -45.22 21.78 27.27
CA GLY A 36 -44.57 20.52 26.90
C GLY A 36 -44.54 20.24 25.39
N PRO A 37 -44.28 18.97 25.00
CA PRO A 37 -44.20 18.55 23.60
C PRO A 37 -45.45 18.90 22.80
N VAL A 38 -45.25 19.27 21.54
CA VAL A 38 -46.28 19.57 20.56
C VAL A 38 -46.28 18.48 19.51
N MET A 39 -47.39 17.76 19.39
CA MET A 39 -47.63 16.86 18.26
C MET A 39 -48.30 17.64 17.14
N SER A 40 -47.75 17.55 15.93
CA SER A 40 -48.29 18.17 14.73
C SER A 40 -48.27 17.20 13.54
N PRO A 41 -48.96 17.52 12.43
CA PRO A 41 -48.89 16.71 11.21
C PRO A 41 -47.48 16.60 10.60
N THR A 42 -46.56 17.49 10.99
CA THR A 42 -45.18 17.53 10.47
C THR A 42 -44.16 16.90 11.42
N GLY A 43 -44.58 16.39 12.58
CA GLY A 43 -43.71 15.69 13.52
C GLY A 43 -44.02 15.97 14.99
N ILE A 44 -43.10 15.53 15.85
CA ILE A 44 -43.12 15.80 17.29
C ILE A 44 -42.09 16.89 17.56
N ASP A 45 -42.53 18.05 18.02
CA ASP A 45 -41.66 19.10 18.56
C ASP A 45 -41.58 18.92 20.08
N MET A 46 -40.41 18.59 20.59
CA MET A 46 -40.21 18.38 22.02
C MET A 46 -40.12 19.69 22.80
N ASN A 47 -40.13 20.86 22.16
CA ASN A 47 -40.09 22.19 22.79
C ASN A 47 -38.99 22.30 23.86
N ASN A 48 -37.77 21.86 23.52
CA ASN A 48 -36.61 21.86 24.41
C ASN A 48 -36.78 20.98 25.68
N THR A 49 -37.58 19.92 25.61
CA THR A 49 -37.63 18.86 26.62
C THR A 49 -36.82 17.65 26.19
N ASP A 50 -36.19 16.97 27.16
CA ASP A 50 -35.42 15.75 26.90
C ASP A 50 -36.35 14.62 26.46
N VAL A 51 -35.90 13.81 25.49
CA VAL A 51 -36.54 12.53 25.18
C VAL A 51 -35.79 11.42 25.92
N SER A 52 -36.40 10.81 26.93
CA SER A 52 -35.85 9.65 27.63
C SER A 52 -36.51 8.34 27.17
N ASP A 53 -35.87 7.21 27.48
CA ASP A 53 -36.43 5.87 27.34
C ASP A 53 -36.83 5.45 25.90
N ILE A 54 -36.18 6.01 24.88
CA ILE A 54 -36.35 5.55 23.50
C ILE A 54 -35.65 4.19 23.35
N GLN A 55 -36.42 3.12 23.26
CA GLN A 55 -35.90 1.77 23.06
C GLN A 55 -35.52 1.50 21.59
N ASP A 56 -36.31 2.01 20.65
CA ASP A 56 -36.11 1.82 19.20
C ASP A 56 -36.31 3.16 18.48
N ALA A 57 -35.21 3.84 18.13
CA ALA A 57 -35.22 4.99 17.24
C ALA A 57 -34.99 4.51 15.79
N VAL A 58 -36.03 4.48 14.96
CA VAL A 58 -35.92 4.19 13.54
C VAL A 58 -36.01 5.51 12.75
N PHE A 59 -34.91 5.92 12.13
CA PHE A 59 -34.88 7.09 11.26
C PHE A 59 -35.26 6.69 9.84
N ASN A 60 -36.54 6.80 9.51
CA ASN A 60 -37.04 6.59 8.16
C ASN A 60 -37.09 7.95 7.42
N ASP A 61 -36.00 8.34 6.77
CA ASP A 61 -36.02 9.45 5.81
C ASP A 61 -36.49 8.89 4.44
N PRO A 62 -37.59 9.39 3.86
CA PRO A 62 -38.15 8.86 2.61
C PRO A 62 -37.34 9.20 1.36
N THR A 63 -36.35 10.09 1.40
CA THR A 63 -35.65 10.52 0.18
C THR A 63 -34.12 10.51 0.25
N THR A 64 -33.49 10.54 1.42
CA THR A 64 -32.04 10.36 1.54
C THR A 64 -31.66 9.79 2.90
N GLY A 65 -31.08 8.59 2.95
CA GLY A 65 -30.68 7.90 4.19
C GLY A 65 -29.48 8.53 4.94
N THR A 66 -29.49 9.84 5.15
CA THR A 66 -28.45 10.58 5.87
C THR A 66 -29.06 11.56 6.86
N ILE A 67 -28.56 11.54 8.10
CA ILE A 67 -28.89 12.53 9.13
C ILE A 67 -28.35 13.89 8.67
N ASN A 68 -29.20 14.76 8.14
CA ASN A 68 -28.79 16.09 7.70
C ASN A 68 -28.86 17.08 8.87
N GLN A 69 -27.71 17.47 9.42
CA GLN A 69 -27.65 18.45 10.49
C GLN A 69 -27.51 19.87 9.97
N THR A 70 -28.59 20.61 10.09
CA THR A 70 -28.60 22.04 9.83
C THR A 70 -28.26 22.75 11.14
N ALA A 71 -26.95 23.01 11.33
CA ALA A 71 -26.35 23.82 12.39
C ALA A 71 -26.44 23.27 13.84
N GLY A 72 -25.51 22.36 14.16
CA GLY A 72 -25.22 21.88 15.52
C GLY A 72 -24.14 20.79 15.48
N ASN A 73 -23.37 20.61 16.57
CA ASN A 73 -22.39 19.53 16.63
C ASN A 73 -23.10 18.17 16.75
N LEU A 74 -22.93 17.32 15.73
CA LEU A 74 -23.25 15.90 15.85
C LEU A 74 -22.17 15.21 16.66
N VAL A 75 -22.32 15.18 17.97
CA VAL A 75 -21.44 14.34 18.79
C VAL A 75 -22.07 12.96 18.87
N ILE A 76 -21.83 12.11 17.88
CA ILE A 76 -22.03 10.66 18.06
C ILE A 76 -20.73 10.13 18.65
N ASP A 77 -20.64 10.24 19.97
CA ASP A 77 -19.59 9.58 20.74
C ASP A 77 -19.77 8.06 20.53
N ASN A 78 -18.74 7.38 20.00
CA ASN A 78 -18.74 5.96 19.59
C ASN A 78 -19.44 5.54 18.27
N ILE A 79 -19.19 6.23 17.14
CA ILE A 79 -19.22 5.54 15.83
C ILE A 79 -17.88 4.83 15.62
N MET A 80 -17.67 3.70 16.30
CA MET A 80 -16.66 2.74 15.85
C MET A 80 -17.37 1.72 14.97
N ALA A 81 -17.39 2.00 13.66
CA ALA A 81 -17.91 1.09 12.64
C ALA A 81 -17.00 -0.15 12.59
N LYS A 82 -17.40 -1.20 13.31
CA LYS A 82 -16.53 -2.33 13.61
C LYS A 82 -16.08 -3.14 12.39
N GLU A 83 -16.75 -3.06 11.23
CA GLU A 83 -16.51 -4.02 10.11
C GLU A 83 -16.74 -3.51 8.66
N ARG A 84 -16.86 -2.20 8.38
CA ARG A 84 -17.04 -1.74 6.98
C ARG A 84 -15.85 -0.92 6.47
N ASN A 85 -15.27 -1.37 5.35
CA ASN A 85 -14.33 -0.59 4.55
C ASN A 85 -14.89 0.81 4.29
N ASN A 86 -14.26 1.83 4.89
CA ASN A 86 -14.55 3.23 4.59
C ASN A 86 -13.99 3.57 3.21
N SER A 87 -14.72 3.21 2.14
CA SER A 87 -14.53 3.83 0.84
C SER A 87 -15.16 5.23 0.92
N MET A 88 -14.33 6.25 1.13
CA MET A 88 -14.78 7.64 1.18
C MET A 88 -14.16 8.41 0.02
N THR A 89 -14.96 8.67 -1.01
CA THR A 89 -14.59 9.51 -2.15
C THR A 89 -14.63 10.97 -1.71
N THR A 90 -13.49 11.56 -1.35
CA THR A 90 -13.47 12.92 -0.82
C THR A 90 -12.88 13.95 -1.76
N ALA A 91 -13.67 15.00 -2.04
CA ALA A 91 -13.19 16.33 -2.37
C ALA A 91 -12.93 17.20 -1.11
N GLY A 92 -13.02 16.63 0.10
CA GLY A 92 -12.77 17.32 1.38
C GLY A 92 -11.80 16.54 2.28
N ALA A 93 -10.84 17.22 2.89
CA ALA A 93 -9.76 16.61 3.66
C ALA A 93 -10.25 15.59 4.71
N ILE A 94 -9.69 14.38 4.67
CA ILE A 94 -9.90 13.34 5.69
C ILE A 94 -8.99 13.68 6.87
N LEU A 95 -9.58 14.02 8.01
CA LEU A 95 -8.88 14.07 9.29
C LEU A 95 -8.68 12.64 9.78
N PHE A 96 -7.51 12.06 9.53
CA PHE A 96 -7.01 10.95 10.34
C PHE A 96 -6.76 11.46 11.77
N PRO A 97 -6.60 10.59 12.80
CA PRO A 97 -6.17 11.04 14.11
C PRO A 97 -4.78 11.71 13.99
N LEU A 98 -4.81 13.03 13.83
CA LEU A 98 -3.64 13.89 13.81
C LEU A 98 -3.19 14.05 15.26
N VAL A 99 -1.95 13.69 15.56
CA VAL A 99 -1.28 14.19 16.76
C VAL A 99 -0.74 15.56 16.39
N THR A 100 -1.30 16.62 16.98
CA THR A 100 -0.74 17.96 16.86
C THR A 100 0.23 18.20 18.00
N ASN A 101 1.36 18.84 17.71
CA ASN A 101 2.27 19.27 18.76
C ASN A 101 1.66 20.45 19.55
N VAL A 102 2.32 20.90 20.62
CA VAL A 102 1.88 22.05 21.42
C VAL A 102 1.77 23.37 20.63
N GLY A 103 2.36 23.44 19.44
CA GLY A 103 2.27 24.56 18.50
C GLY A 103 1.14 24.44 17.46
N GLY A 104 0.38 23.34 17.47
CA GLY A 104 -0.67 23.09 16.48
C GLY A 104 -0.15 22.60 15.13
N GLU A 105 1.13 22.27 15.02
CA GLU A 105 1.71 21.65 13.82
C GLU A 105 1.40 20.15 13.83
N LEU A 106 1.30 19.57 12.64
CA LEU A 106 1.18 18.12 12.48
C LEU A 106 2.47 17.44 12.97
N ASP A 107 2.38 16.69 14.07
CA ASP A 107 3.52 15.99 14.66
C ASP A 107 3.67 14.59 14.03
N SER A 108 2.57 13.85 13.90
CA SER A 108 2.60 12.51 13.32
C SER A 108 1.26 12.02 12.77
N PHE A 109 1.35 11.06 11.85
CA PHE A 109 0.25 10.25 11.35
C PHE A 109 0.29 8.87 12.02
N LYS A 110 -0.81 8.45 12.67
CA LYS A 110 -0.89 7.12 13.28
C LYS A 110 -1.23 6.07 12.22
N VAL A 111 -0.26 5.23 11.88
CA VAL A 111 -0.42 4.08 10.98
C VAL A 111 -1.12 2.93 11.73
N PRO A 112 -1.91 2.07 11.04
CA PRO A 112 -2.35 0.80 11.62
C PRO A 112 -1.17 -0.01 12.17
N HIS A 113 -1.35 -0.60 13.35
CA HIS A 113 -0.32 -1.41 14.00
C HIS A 113 -0.83 -2.82 14.31
N ILE A 114 0.11 -3.75 14.39
CA ILE A 114 -0.09 -5.13 14.84
C ILE A 114 1.03 -5.51 15.82
N ALA A 115 0.80 -6.57 16.59
CA ALA A 115 1.82 -7.15 17.44
C ALA A 115 2.66 -8.17 16.66
N GLY A 116 3.94 -7.85 16.42
CA GLY A 116 4.88 -8.70 15.70
C GLY A 116 4.84 -8.52 14.19
N ALA A 117 5.81 -9.15 13.50
CA ALA A 117 5.95 -9.02 12.05
C ALA A 117 4.70 -9.55 11.32
N PRO A 118 4.20 -8.85 10.29
CA PRO A 118 3.04 -9.29 9.53
C PRO A 118 3.36 -10.58 8.77
N SER A 119 2.52 -11.61 8.94
CA SER A 119 2.70 -12.93 8.30
C SER A 119 1.58 -13.31 7.34
N ALA A 120 0.46 -12.59 7.38
CA ALA A 120 -0.69 -12.86 6.52
C ALA A 120 -0.57 -12.10 5.20
N THR A 121 -0.81 -12.79 4.09
CA THR A 121 -0.98 -12.14 2.78
C THR A 121 -2.27 -11.30 2.80
N PRO A 122 -2.23 -10.00 2.49
CA PRO A 122 -3.43 -9.18 2.39
C PRO A 122 -4.44 -9.79 1.40
N SER A 123 -5.70 -9.86 1.81
CA SER A 123 -6.77 -10.57 1.07
C SER A 123 -7.45 -9.73 -0.02
N PHE A 124 -7.01 -8.49 -0.27
CA PHE A 124 -7.67 -7.58 -1.22
C PHE A 124 -6.70 -7.12 -2.31
N SER A 125 -7.28 -6.93 -3.50
CA SER A 125 -6.71 -6.60 -4.83
C SER A 125 -5.20 -6.43 -4.90
N THR A 126 -4.59 -7.13 -5.84
CA THR A 126 -3.16 -7.10 -6.24
C THR A 126 -2.54 -5.72 -6.46
N ASP A 127 -3.33 -4.64 -6.39
CA ASP A 127 -2.99 -3.28 -6.79
C ASP A 127 -2.93 -2.29 -5.60
N ALA A 128 -3.20 -2.73 -4.36
CA ALA A 128 -3.13 -1.87 -3.17
C ALA A 128 -1.82 -2.05 -2.40
N GLY A 129 -1.09 -0.96 -2.18
CA GLY A 129 0.05 -0.92 -1.25
C GLY A 129 -0.45 -0.85 0.19
N TYR A 130 -0.02 -1.79 1.03
CA TYR A 130 -0.34 -1.80 2.46
C TYR A 130 0.85 -1.31 3.27
N LEU A 131 0.57 -0.55 4.33
CA LEU A 131 1.54 -0.07 5.30
C LEU A 131 1.09 -0.48 6.70
N VAL A 132 1.94 -1.19 7.45
CA VAL A 132 1.65 -1.66 8.80
C VAL A 132 2.85 -1.43 9.71
N PHE A 133 2.59 -0.97 10.93
CA PHE A 133 3.61 -0.86 11.97
C PHE A 133 3.57 -2.09 12.89
N ASP A 134 4.72 -2.72 13.11
CA ASP A 134 4.92 -3.73 14.15
C ASP A 134 5.29 -3.00 15.45
N ASP A 135 4.35 -2.96 16.40
CA ASP A 135 4.54 -2.28 17.68
C ASP A 135 5.44 -3.02 18.67
N THR A 136 5.72 -4.29 18.40
CA THR A 136 6.52 -5.15 19.26
C THR A 136 8.00 -4.95 18.97
N ASN A 137 8.35 -4.85 17.68
CA ASN A 137 9.73 -4.68 17.22
C ASN A 137 10.04 -3.25 16.76
N ASN A 138 9.06 -2.34 16.80
CA ASN A 138 9.16 -0.99 16.26
C ASN A 138 9.57 -0.94 14.78
N ASN A 139 9.00 -1.82 13.95
CA ASN A 139 9.33 -1.95 12.53
C ASN A 139 8.19 -1.46 11.63
N LEU A 140 8.51 -0.81 10.52
CA LEU A 140 7.54 -0.41 9.50
C LEU A 140 7.59 -1.40 8.34
N TYR A 141 6.46 -2.00 7.99
CA TYR A 141 6.35 -2.95 6.90
C TYR A 141 5.49 -2.41 5.75
N ILE A 142 5.93 -2.65 4.51
CA ILE A 142 5.13 -2.44 3.30
C ILE A 142 4.82 -3.77 2.61
N TRP A 143 3.65 -3.90 2.02
CA TRP A 143 3.33 -5.02 1.13
C TRP A 143 3.71 -4.66 -0.31
N ASP A 144 4.62 -5.42 -0.91
CA ASP A 144 5.12 -5.18 -2.28
C ASP A 144 4.29 -5.87 -3.38
N GLY A 145 3.25 -6.62 -3.00
CA GLY A 145 2.46 -7.46 -3.89
C GLY A 145 2.70 -8.97 -3.73
N ALA A 146 3.81 -9.36 -3.11
CA ALA A 146 4.23 -10.75 -2.92
C ALA A 146 4.64 -11.07 -1.47
N ALA A 147 5.30 -10.14 -0.79
CA ALA A 147 5.80 -10.28 0.57
C ALA A 147 5.68 -8.96 1.35
N TRP A 148 5.80 -9.08 2.67
CA TRP A 148 6.01 -7.93 3.54
C TRP A 148 7.49 -7.59 3.58
N ASP A 149 7.81 -6.36 3.18
CA ASP A 149 9.15 -5.80 3.21
C ASP A 149 9.33 -4.91 4.44
N ASN A 150 10.43 -5.09 5.17
CA ASN A 150 10.74 -4.35 6.40
C ASN A 150 11.56 -3.09 6.07
N LEU A 151 10.93 -1.93 6.14
CA LEU A 151 11.58 -0.65 5.85
C LEU A 151 12.57 -0.19 6.93
N ASN A 152 12.55 -0.81 8.11
CA ASN A 152 13.50 -0.52 9.18
C ASN A 152 14.78 -1.34 9.07
N GLU A 153 14.74 -2.43 8.30
CA GLU A 153 15.97 -3.08 7.89
C GLU A 153 16.55 -2.23 6.77
N VAL A 154 17.66 -1.55 7.08
CA VAL A 154 18.58 -1.16 6.02
C VAL A 154 19.06 -2.47 5.44
N GLU A 155 18.42 -2.91 4.36
CA GLU A 155 19.00 -3.87 3.42
C GLU A 155 20.40 -3.30 3.12
N SER A 156 21.41 -3.78 3.84
CA SER A 156 22.80 -3.46 3.55
C SER A 156 22.94 -3.87 2.10
N ALA A 157 23.08 -2.91 1.17
CA ALA A 157 22.84 -3.13 -0.26
C ALA A 157 23.43 -4.47 -0.69
N ASN A 158 22.59 -5.52 -0.69
CA ASN A 158 23.08 -6.88 -0.88
C ASN A 158 23.55 -7.03 -2.32
N ASN A 159 22.99 -6.21 -3.20
CA ASN A 159 23.30 -6.07 -4.60
C ASN A 159 23.20 -4.60 -5.02
N ILE A 160 24.07 -4.17 -5.95
CA ILE A 160 23.96 -2.85 -6.60
C ILE A 160 23.61 -3.07 -8.07
N ASP A 161 22.34 -2.84 -8.40
CA ASP A 161 21.78 -3.00 -9.75
C ASP A 161 21.52 -1.63 -10.40
N ASN A 162 22.14 -1.38 -11.56
CA ASN A 162 21.93 -0.20 -12.38
C ASN A 162 21.31 -0.60 -13.72
N THR A 163 20.42 0.23 -14.28
CA THR A 163 19.82 -0.03 -15.60
C THR A 163 20.58 0.73 -16.68
N TYR A 164 20.94 0.03 -17.76
CA TYR A 164 21.58 0.60 -18.96
C TYR A 164 20.80 0.20 -20.23
N ILE A 165 21.16 0.79 -21.36
CA ILE A 165 20.65 0.39 -22.68
C ILE A 165 21.65 -0.59 -23.31
N ALA A 166 21.16 -1.75 -23.78
CA ALA A 166 21.98 -2.72 -24.48
C ALA A 166 22.32 -2.23 -25.90
N GLU A 167 23.59 -2.19 -26.27
CA GLU A 167 24.02 -1.84 -27.64
C GLU A 167 23.81 -3.01 -28.61
N VAL A 168 24.00 -4.23 -28.11
CA VAL A 168 23.88 -5.50 -28.84
C VAL A 168 23.04 -6.46 -27.99
N GLY A 169 22.58 -7.58 -28.57
CA GLY A 169 21.95 -8.63 -27.77
C GLY A 169 22.89 -9.13 -26.65
N ILE A 170 22.40 -9.10 -25.41
CA ILE A 170 23.11 -9.52 -24.20
C ILE A 170 22.36 -10.69 -23.58
N ALA A 171 23.08 -11.76 -23.23
CA ALA A 171 22.50 -12.87 -22.50
C ALA A 171 22.51 -12.59 -20.98
N ALA A 172 21.60 -13.25 -20.27
CA ALA A 172 21.66 -13.24 -18.81
C ALA A 172 23.01 -13.81 -18.34
N ARG A 173 23.59 -13.18 -17.31
CA ARG A 173 24.92 -13.46 -16.73
C ARG A 173 26.11 -13.15 -17.64
N ASP A 174 25.92 -12.43 -18.74
CA ASP A 174 27.05 -11.88 -19.47
C ASP A 174 27.74 -10.78 -18.65
N VAL A 175 29.06 -10.80 -18.63
CA VAL A 175 29.89 -9.69 -18.14
C VAL A 175 29.82 -8.56 -19.15
N VAL A 176 29.59 -7.32 -18.70
CA VAL A 176 29.41 -6.16 -19.58
C VAL A 176 30.36 -5.00 -19.26
N TYR A 177 30.60 -4.18 -20.27
CA TYR A 177 31.33 -2.90 -20.19
C TYR A 177 30.46 -1.77 -20.77
N ILE A 178 30.79 -0.51 -20.41
CA ILE A 178 30.16 0.67 -21.02
C ILE A 178 30.94 1.04 -22.29
N SER A 179 30.25 1.12 -23.41
CA SER A 179 30.82 1.53 -24.69
C SER A 179 30.95 3.05 -24.80
N SER A 180 31.61 3.53 -25.84
CA SER A 180 31.75 4.98 -26.09
C SER A 180 30.44 5.69 -26.37
N ALA A 181 29.35 4.95 -26.60
CA ALA A 181 28.00 5.47 -26.85
C ALA A 181 27.12 5.51 -25.59
N ASP A 182 27.71 5.30 -24.40
CA ASP A 182 26.99 5.22 -23.10
C ASP A 182 25.97 4.07 -23.02
N ASN A 183 26.14 3.06 -23.88
CA ASN A 183 25.39 1.82 -23.86
C ASN A 183 26.26 0.70 -23.27
N VAL A 184 25.66 -0.45 -22.99
CA VAL A 184 26.40 -1.63 -22.53
C VAL A 184 26.51 -2.70 -23.60
N SER A 185 27.68 -3.36 -23.63
CA SER A 185 28.01 -4.45 -24.54
C SER A 185 28.72 -5.57 -23.78
N PRO A 186 28.68 -6.83 -24.27
CA PRO A 186 29.44 -7.93 -23.66
C PRO A 186 30.94 -7.62 -23.61
N ALA A 187 31.53 -7.72 -22.42
CA ALA A 187 32.95 -7.45 -22.17
C ALA A 187 33.82 -8.61 -22.68
N GLN A 188 35.05 -8.30 -23.08
CA GLN A 188 36.02 -9.31 -23.52
C GLN A 188 37.44 -8.90 -23.13
N ALA A 189 38.22 -9.85 -22.63
CA ALA A 189 39.57 -9.61 -22.10
C ALA A 189 40.67 -9.49 -23.17
N ASN A 190 40.34 -9.61 -24.47
CA ASN A 190 41.33 -9.56 -25.56
C ASN A 190 41.76 -8.14 -25.94
N ALA A 191 41.10 -7.10 -25.43
CA ALA A 191 41.43 -5.71 -25.69
C ALA A 191 41.13 -4.82 -24.49
N GLU A 192 41.88 -3.72 -24.35
CA GLU A 192 41.70 -2.78 -23.23
C GLU A 192 40.34 -2.07 -23.27
N ALA A 193 39.85 -1.73 -24.47
CA ALA A 193 38.58 -1.02 -24.64
C ALA A 193 37.38 -1.83 -24.12
N THR A 194 37.39 -3.14 -24.34
CA THR A 194 36.30 -4.08 -23.97
C THR A 194 36.52 -4.76 -22.63
N GLY A 195 37.71 -4.61 -22.03
CA GLY A 195 38.08 -5.23 -20.76
C GLY A 195 37.70 -4.43 -19.51
N ARG A 196 37.09 -3.26 -19.67
CA ARG A 196 36.67 -2.35 -18.58
C ARG A 196 35.29 -2.75 -18.05
N VAL A 197 35.25 -3.85 -17.30
CA VAL A 197 34.02 -4.42 -16.76
C VAL A 197 33.34 -3.47 -15.76
N ILE A 198 32.02 -3.35 -15.84
CA ILE A 198 31.19 -2.63 -14.86
C ILE A 198 30.25 -3.54 -14.07
N GLY A 199 30.02 -4.77 -14.53
CA GLY A 199 29.12 -5.70 -13.87
C GLY A 199 28.66 -6.85 -14.76
N PHE A 200 27.60 -7.51 -14.32
CA PHE A 200 26.94 -8.62 -15.00
C PHE A 200 25.50 -8.26 -15.36
N ALA A 201 25.05 -8.63 -16.56
CA ALA A 201 23.64 -8.54 -16.91
C ALA A 201 22.82 -9.54 -16.08
N THR A 202 21.80 -9.09 -15.34
CA THR A 202 20.97 -9.99 -14.52
C THR A 202 19.85 -10.64 -15.33
N ALA A 203 19.52 -10.08 -16.50
CA ALA A 203 18.55 -10.61 -17.45
C ALA A 203 19.08 -10.48 -18.89
N ALA A 204 18.52 -11.27 -19.80
CA ALA A 204 18.81 -11.14 -21.22
C ALA A 204 18.08 -9.93 -21.80
N ALA A 205 18.70 -9.24 -22.76
CA ALA A 205 18.15 -8.08 -23.43
C ALA A 205 18.50 -8.09 -24.92
N LEU A 206 17.57 -7.60 -25.75
CA LEU A 206 17.84 -7.32 -27.16
C LEU A 206 18.53 -5.95 -27.30
N ALA A 207 19.12 -5.69 -28.47
CA ALA A 207 19.68 -4.38 -28.78
C ALA A 207 18.63 -3.27 -28.60
N ALA A 208 19.07 -2.12 -28.08
CA ALA A 208 18.28 -0.96 -27.69
C ALA A 208 17.24 -1.19 -26.56
N ALA A 209 17.24 -2.35 -25.91
CA ALA A 209 16.39 -2.60 -24.73
C ALA A 209 17.12 -2.26 -23.43
N ASN A 210 16.34 -2.01 -22.37
CA ASN A 210 16.88 -1.84 -21.03
C ASN A 210 17.43 -3.17 -20.50
N VAL A 211 18.62 -3.13 -19.92
CA VAL A 211 19.27 -4.27 -19.28
C VAL A 211 19.70 -3.90 -17.86
N PRO A 212 19.24 -4.63 -16.83
CA PRO A 212 19.75 -4.48 -15.48
C PRO A 212 21.15 -5.09 -15.35
N VAL A 213 22.08 -4.34 -14.76
CA VAL A 213 23.48 -4.72 -14.57
C VAL A 213 23.84 -4.65 -13.09
N ARG A 214 24.29 -5.79 -12.55
CA ARG A 214 24.75 -5.93 -11.17
C ARG A 214 26.25 -5.68 -11.06
N SER A 215 26.66 -4.72 -10.25
CA SER A 215 28.07 -4.35 -10.06
C SER A 215 28.68 -4.92 -8.77
N GLU A 216 27.85 -5.22 -7.77
CA GLU A 216 28.26 -5.74 -6.46
C GLU A 216 27.20 -6.74 -5.95
N GLY A 217 27.60 -7.65 -5.05
CA GLY A 217 26.70 -8.59 -4.38
C GLY A 217 26.88 -10.05 -4.79
N ILE A 218 25.77 -10.81 -4.78
CA ILE A 218 25.74 -12.22 -5.19
C ILE A 218 24.85 -12.36 -6.42
N LEU A 219 25.37 -13.01 -7.46
CA LEU A 219 24.61 -13.34 -8.66
C LEU A 219 24.42 -14.85 -8.78
N ASP A 220 23.16 -15.28 -8.84
CA ASP A 220 22.75 -16.68 -8.94
C ASP A 220 22.41 -17.11 -10.38
N GLY A 221 22.14 -18.39 -10.56
CA GLY A 221 21.69 -18.97 -11.82
C GLY A 221 22.81 -19.30 -12.81
N PHE A 222 24.07 -19.33 -12.34
CA PHE A 222 25.16 -19.97 -13.07
C PHE A 222 25.00 -21.50 -13.04
N ALA A 223 25.72 -22.16 -13.93
CA ALA A 223 25.84 -23.61 -13.94
C ALA A 223 27.32 -24.02 -13.98
N GLY A 224 27.67 -25.06 -13.23
CA GLY A 224 29.01 -25.65 -13.28
C GLY A 224 30.12 -24.81 -12.67
N LEU A 225 29.80 -23.86 -11.77
CA LEU A 225 30.85 -23.18 -11.02
C LEU A 225 31.53 -24.14 -10.05
N THR A 226 32.79 -23.88 -9.74
CA THR A 226 33.53 -24.59 -8.68
C THR A 226 33.61 -23.70 -7.45
N ALA A 227 32.93 -24.07 -6.37
CA ALA A 227 32.90 -23.27 -5.14
C ALA A 227 34.32 -22.97 -4.63
N GLY A 228 34.56 -21.72 -4.21
CA GLY A 228 35.85 -21.21 -3.77
C GLY A 228 36.81 -20.80 -4.89
N SER A 229 36.51 -21.13 -6.16
CA SER A 229 37.35 -20.74 -7.29
C SER A 229 37.14 -19.28 -7.69
N ARG A 230 38.24 -18.64 -8.12
CA ARG A 230 38.23 -17.30 -8.70
C ARG A 230 37.91 -17.38 -10.19
N TYR A 231 37.08 -16.45 -10.66
CA TYR A 231 36.71 -16.33 -12.07
C TYR A 231 37.23 -15.02 -12.66
N PHE A 232 37.61 -15.10 -13.93
CA PHE A 232 38.16 -14.02 -14.73
C PHE A 232 37.33 -13.81 -15.98
N LEU A 233 37.40 -12.60 -16.55
CA LEU A 233 36.80 -12.30 -17.85
C LEU A 233 37.44 -13.16 -18.95
N SER A 234 36.63 -13.76 -19.81
CA SER A 234 37.11 -14.56 -20.93
C SER A 234 37.75 -13.69 -22.02
N ALA A 235 38.91 -14.13 -22.52
CA ALA A 235 39.52 -13.54 -23.71
C ALA A 235 39.00 -14.17 -25.01
N ALA A 236 38.41 -15.38 -24.94
CA ALA A 236 38.00 -16.14 -26.12
C ALA A 236 36.56 -15.83 -26.55
N THR A 237 35.68 -15.51 -25.60
CA THR A 237 34.25 -15.30 -25.85
C THR A 237 33.77 -14.11 -25.04
N ALA A 238 33.19 -13.11 -25.72
CA ALA A 238 32.63 -11.95 -25.05
C ALA A 238 31.49 -12.35 -24.11
N GLY A 239 31.34 -11.64 -22.99
CA GLY A 239 30.33 -11.90 -21.96
C GLY A 239 30.66 -13.06 -21.02
N LEU A 240 31.52 -14.01 -21.40
CA LEU A 240 31.76 -15.20 -20.59
C LEU A 240 32.89 -15.05 -19.57
N ILE A 241 32.88 -15.95 -18.60
CA ILE A 241 33.86 -16.07 -17.53
C ILE A 241 34.65 -17.37 -17.63
N THR A 242 35.87 -17.38 -17.08
CA THR A 242 36.76 -18.55 -17.06
C THR A 242 37.51 -18.65 -15.73
N THR A 243 37.91 -19.84 -15.33
CA THR A 243 38.76 -20.06 -14.14
C THR A 243 40.24 -19.83 -14.42
N THR A 244 40.65 -19.82 -15.69
CA THR A 244 42.05 -19.62 -16.10
C THR A 244 42.29 -18.16 -16.48
N PRO A 245 43.23 -17.45 -15.82
CA PRO A 245 43.57 -16.08 -16.18
C PRO A 245 43.98 -15.97 -17.67
N PRO A 246 43.49 -14.96 -18.42
CA PRO A 246 43.96 -14.71 -19.77
C PRO A 246 45.49 -14.56 -19.86
N SER A 247 46.11 -15.23 -20.84
CA SER A 247 47.57 -15.31 -21.02
C SER A 247 48.08 -14.73 -22.35
N GLY A 248 47.20 -14.42 -23.30
CA GLY A 248 47.57 -13.82 -24.58
C GLY A 248 48.20 -12.45 -24.42
N ALA A 249 49.06 -12.08 -25.39
CA ALA A 249 49.68 -10.77 -25.43
C ALA A 249 48.62 -9.66 -25.46
N SER A 250 48.84 -8.59 -24.71
CA SER A 250 47.88 -7.48 -24.53
C SER A 250 46.53 -7.84 -23.89
N ASN A 251 46.29 -9.09 -23.48
CA ASN A 251 45.06 -9.44 -22.77
C ASN A 251 44.98 -8.72 -21.41
N VAL A 252 43.77 -8.31 -21.05
CA VAL A 252 43.42 -7.77 -19.74
C VAL A 252 43.19 -8.92 -18.76
N VAL A 253 43.79 -8.85 -17.58
CA VAL A 253 43.51 -9.78 -16.48
C VAL A 253 42.52 -9.10 -15.54
N PHE A 254 41.23 -9.37 -15.74
CA PHE A 254 40.16 -8.84 -14.91
C PHE A 254 39.49 -9.96 -14.12
N GLN A 255 39.55 -9.89 -12.80
CA GLN A 255 38.79 -10.78 -11.93
C GLN A 255 37.36 -10.24 -11.81
N VAL A 256 36.39 -11.14 -11.98
CA VAL A 256 34.97 -10.77 -11.95
C VAL A 256 34.27 -11.25 -10.66
N GLY A 257 34.83 -12.25 -9.98
CA GLY A 257 34.26 -12.74 -8.73
C GLY A 257 34.88 -14.03 -8.22
N MET A 258 34.34 -14.52 -7.10
CA MET A 258 34.64 -15.82 -6.51
C MET A 258 33.35 -16.63 -6.36
N ALA A 259 33.37 -17.90 -6.75
CA ALA A 259 32.18 -18.75 -6.67
C ALA A 259 31.86 -19.07 -5.20
N LYS A 260 30.67 -18.70 -4.75
CA LYS A 260 30.14 -19.06 -3.43
C LYS A 260 29.59 -20.49 -3.43
N SER A 261 29.04 -20.93 -4.56
CA SER A 261 28.52 -22.29 -4.76
C SER A 261 28.68 -22.70 -6.24
N ALA A 262 28.10 -23.84 -6.64
CA ALA A 262 28.07 -24.25 -8.05
C ALA A 262 27.18 -23.37 -8.95
N THR A 263 26.33 -22.52 -8.34
CA THR A 263 25.33 -21.69 -9.04
C THR A 263 25.41 -20.21 -8.69
N ALA A 264 26.19 -19.84 -7.68
CA ALA A 264 26.27 -18.49 -7.13
C ALA A 264 27.69 -17.93 -7.22
N LEU A 265 27.83 -16.72 -7.77
CA LEU A 265 29.09 -15.97 -7.83
C LEU A 265 28.99 -14.73 -6.93
N HIS A 266 29.93 -14.58 -6.00
CA HIS A 266 30.11 -13.33 -5.29
C HIS A 266 30.94 -12.40 -6.19
N LEU A 267 30.36 -11.25 -6.54
CA LEU A 267 30.96 -10.31 -7.45
C LEU A 267 32.12 -9.60 -6.75
N GLN A 268 33.26 -9.56 -7.43
CA GLN A 268 34.44 -8.87 -6.93
C GLN A 268 35.21 -8.35 -8.15
N LEU A 269 34.77 -7.20 -8.65
CA LEU A 269 35.28 -6.61 -9.88
C LEU A 269 36.64 -5.98 -9.62
N GLN A 270 37.71 -6.63 -10.09
CA GLN A 270 39.08 -6.19 -9.87
C GLN A 270 39.91 -6.25 -11.15
N HIS A 271 40.41 -5.10 -11.58
CA HIS A 271 41.39 -5.02 -12.65
C HIS A 271 42.79 -5.35 -12.11
N LEU A 272 43.35 -6.50 -12.49
CA LEU A 272 44.66 -6.96 -11.99
C LEU A 272 45.83 -6.52 -12.89
N GLY A 273 45.54 -6.01 -14.09
CA GLY A 273 46.52 -5.45 -15.02
C GLY A 273 46.38 -6.00 -16.44
N ARG A 274 47.38 -5.70 -17.28
CA ARG A 274 47.46 -6.13 -18.68
C ARG A 274 48.71 -6.97 -18.91
N ARG A 275 48.60 -8.02 -19.74
CA ARG A 275 49.76 -8.81 -20.17
C ARG A 275 50.64 -7.98 -21.10
N ALA A 276 51.95 -8.25 -21.06
CA ALA A 276 52.89 -7.62 -21.98
C ALA A 276 52.49 -7.93 -23.44
N ALA A 277 52.74 -6.95 -24.32
CA ALA A 277 52.58 -7.12 -25.76
C ALA A 277 53.71 -7.97 -26.34
#